data_AF-A0A1W0CDZ7-F1
#
_entry.id   AF-A0A1W0CDZ7-F1
#
_cell.length_a   1.000
_cell.length_b   1.000
_cell.length_c   1.000
_cell.angle_alpha   90.00
_cell.angle_beta   90.00
_cell.angle_gamma   90.00
#
_symmetry.space_group_name_H-M   'P 1'
#
loop_
_entity.id
_entity.type
_entity.pdbx_description
1 polymer ?
#
loop_
_entity_poly.entity_id
_entity_poly.type
_entity_poly.pdbx_seq_one_letter_code
_entity_poly.pdbx_strand_id
1 'polypeptide(L)'
;MKTAATNDPIARLSDSERKLLLKALCALRYERERSWMNACRSAYAEGRPEPPIERYGIDEIQKLARRLGGRALHWTQWTEPL
;
A
#
# COMPACT_ATOMS: atom_id res chain seq x y z
N MET A 1 27.35 20.85 -18.14
CA MET A 1 26.62 20.76 -16.86
C MET A 1 26.31 19.30 -16.59
N LYS A 2 26.93 18.68 -15.57
CA LYS A 2 26.54 17.34 -15.10
C LYS A 2 25.26 17.51 -14.30
N THR A 3 24.14 17.01 -14.81
CA THR A 3 22.90 16.91 -14.04
C THR A 3 23.18 16.05 -12.81
N ALA A 4 22.94 16.59 -11.62
CA ALA A 4 22.96 15.80 -10.40
C ALA A 4 21.92 14.70 -10.59
N ALA A 5 22.38 13.45 -10.74
CA ALA A 5 21.49 12.31 -10.76
C ALA A 5 20.69 12.38 -9.46
N THR A 6 19.39 12.64 -9.57
CA THR A 6 18.46 12.61 -8.46
C THR A 6 18.68 11.30 -7.72
N ASN A 7 19.22 11.38 -6.51
CA ASN A 7 19.57 10.23 -5.67
C ASN A 7 18.30 9.55 -5.11
N ASP A 8 17.18 9.61 -5.87
CA ASP A 8 15.92 8.98 -5.52
C ASP A 8 16.07 7.48 -5.79
N PRO A 9 16.07 6.63 -4.74
CA PRO A 9 16.21 5.19 -4.90
C PRO A 9 15.09 4.59 -5.76
N ILE A 10 13.93 5.26 -5.87
CA ILE A 10 12.83 4.84 -6.74
C ILE A 10 13.16 5.08 -8.21
N ALA A 11 13.89 6.16 -8.53
CA ALA A 11 14.23 6.51 -9.91
C ALA A 11 15.15 5.47 -10.58
N ARG A 12 15.96 4.75 -9.79
CA ARG A 12 16.92 3.74 -10.25
C ARG A 12 16.33 2.35 -10.46
N LEU A 13 15.08 2.13 -10.06
CA LEU A 13 14.41 0.84 -10.24
C LEU A 13 14.09 0.60 -11.71
N SER A 14 14.44 -0.58 -12.20
CA SER A 14 13.97 -1.12 -13.47
C SER A 14 12.45 -1.30 -13.47
N ASP A 15 11.86 -1.39 -14.65
CA ASP A 15 10.41 -1.60 -14.79
C ASP A 15 9.94 -2.90 -14.12
N SER A 16 10.77 -3.95 -14.15
CA SER A 16 10.50 -5.23 -13.51
C SER A 16 10.47 -5.11 -11.99
N GLU A 17 11.44 -4.39 -11.39
CA GLU A 17 11.48 -4.13 -9.96
C GLU A 17 10.31 -3.25 -9.52
N ARG A 18 9.97 -2.21 -10.30
CA ARG A 18 8.79 -1.38 -10.04
C ARG A 18 7.51 -2.20 -10.04
N LYS A 19 7.33 -3.09 -11.03
CA LYS A 19 6.17 -4.00 -11.10
C LYS A 19 6.11 -4.94 -9.91
N LEU A 20 7.24 -5.52 -9.51
CA LEU A 20 7.32 -6.40 -8.35
C LEU A 20 6.95 -5.68 -7.06
N LEU A 21 7.51 -4.48 -6.84
CA LEU A 21 7.22 -3.65 -5.68
C LEU A 21 5.76 -3.20 -5.65
N LEU A 22 5.18 -2.83 -6.79
CA LEU A 22 3.76 -2.51 -6.88
C LEU A 22 2.88 -3.70 -6.46
N LYS A 23 3.19 -4.92 -6.93
CA LYS A 23 2.48 -6.13 -6.49
C LYS A 23 2.60 -6.36 -4.98
N ALA A 24 3.82 -6.20 -4.44
CA ALA A 24 4.06 -6.36 -3.00
C ALA A 24 3.30 -5.32 -2.16
N LEU A 25 3.24 -4.06 -2.63
CA LEU A 25 2.48 -3.00 -1.96
C LEU A 25 0.96 -3.22 -2.04
N CYS A 26 0.45 -3.76 -3.15
CA CYS A 26 -0.95 -4.18 -3.23
C CYS A 26 -1.27 -5.28 -2.21
N ALA A 27 -0.45 -6.33 -2.14
CA ALA A 27 -0.62 -7.40 -1.17
C ALA A 27 -0.52 -6.89 0.29
N LEU A 28 0.47 -6.03 0.57
CA LEU A 28 0.62 -5.43 1.89
C LEU A 28 -0.60 -4.58 2.28
N ARG A 29 -1.14 -3.78 1.35
CA ARG A 29 -2.35 -3.00 1.58
C ARG A 29 -3.52 -3.90 1.97
N TYR A 30 -3.74 -4.98 1.23
CA TYR A 30 -4.81 -5.94 1.50
C TYR A 30 -4.72 -6.51 2.92
N GLU A 31 -3.53 -6.96 3.32
CA GLU A 31 -3.32 -7.50 4.67
C GLU A 31 -3.51 -6.44 5.77
N ARG A 32 -3.15 -5.17 5.51
CA ARG A 32 -3.37 -4.06 6.44
C ARG A 32 -4.85 -3.69 6.56
N GLU A 33 -5.58 -3.65 5.46
CA GLU A 33 -7.04 -3.45 5.45
C GLU A 33 -7.74 -4.58 6.22
N ARG A 34 -7.37 -5.83 5.96
CA ARG A 34 -7.90 -6.99 6.69
C ARG A 34 -7.61 -6.89 8.19
N SER A 35 -6.41 -6.49 8.56
CA SER A 35 -6.02 -6.30 9.97
C SER A 35 -6.84 -5.19 10.63
N TRP A 36 -7.10 -4.08 9.92
CA TRP A 36 -7.94 -2.99 10.42
C TRP A 36 -9.39 -3.47 10.60
N MET A 37 -9.97 -4.14 9.61
CA MET A 37 -11.31 -4.71 9.70
C MET A 37 -11.46 -5.67 10.88
N ASN A 38 -10.46 -6.52 11.13
CA ASN A 38 -10.47 -7.42 12.27
C ASN A 38 -10.48 -6.65 13.60
N ALA A 39 -9.68 -5.59 13.71
CA ALA A 39 -9.65 -4.77 14.91
C ALA A 39 -10.95 -3.96 15.12
N CYS A 40 -11.59 -3.48 14.04
CA CYS A 40 -12.92 -2.87 14.13
C CYS A 40 -13.95 -3.89 14.62
N ARG A 41 -13.92 -5.13 14.12
CA ARG A 41 -14.82 -6.20 14.61
C ARG A 41 -14.61 -6.49 16.09
N SER A 42 -13.36 -6.56 16.56
CA SER A 42 -13.06 -6.73 17.98
C SER A 42 -13.53 -5.55 18.83
N ALA A 43 -13.28 -4.31 18.38
CA ALA A 43 -13.74 -3.11 19.08
C ALA A 43 -15.27 -3.08 19.19
N TYR A 44 -15.97 -3.42 18.11
CA TYR A 44 -17.42 -3.52 18.09
C TYR A 44 -17.94 -4.58 19.08
N ALA A 45 -17.33 -5.77 19.10
CA ALA A 45 -17.70 -6.83 20.04
C ALA A 45 -17.49 -6.43 21.51
N GLU A 46 -16.55 -5.53 21.79
CA GLU A 46 -16.23 -5.00 23.12
C GLU A 46 -16.99 -3.70 23.46
N GLY A 47 -17.84 -3.19 22.55
CA GLY A 47 -18.53 -1.90 22.73
C GLY A 47 -17.59 -0.69 22.77
N ARG A 48 -16.41 -0.81 22.14
CA ARG A 48 -15.38 0.24 22.08
C ARG A 48 -15.43 0.98 20.73
N PRO A 49 -14.94 2.23 20.69
CA PRO A 49 -14.77 2.95 19.43
C PRO A 49 -13.83 2.21 18.47
N GLU A 50 -14.10 2.34 17.18
CA GLU A 50 -13.24 1.77 16.14
C GLU A 50 -11.81 2.35 16.19
N PRO A 51 -10.79 1.53 15.91
CA PRO A 51 -9.43 2.03 15.81
C PRO A 51 -9.27 2.91 14.56
N PRO A 52 -8.49 4.00 14.64
CA PRO A 52 -8.21 4.86 13.50
C PRO A 52 -7.44 4.10 12.41
N ILE A 53 -7.89 4.23 11.16
CA ILE A 53 -7.35 3.53 9.98
C ILE A 53 -5.89 3.92 9.69
N GLU A 54 -5.50 5.14 10.08
CA GLU A 54 -4.17 5.71 9.88
C GLU A 54 -3.08 4.88 10.59
N ARG A 55 -3.42 4.21 11.70
CA ARG A 55 -2.49 3.33 12.41
C ARG A 55 -2.08 2.09 11.61
N TYR A 56 -2.81 1.77 10.54
CA TYR A 56 -2.56 0.61 9.68
C TYR A 56 -1.72 0.95 8.45
N GLY A 57 -1.36 2.23 8.24
CA GLY A 57 -0.41 2.66 7.21
C GLY A 57 -0.92 2.50 5.76
N ILE A 58 -2.24 2.38 5.57
CA ILE A 58 -2.87 2.16 4.27
C ILE A 58 -2.59 3.34 3.33
N ASP A 59 -2.67 4.57 3.83
CA ASP A 59 -2.41 5.79 3.05
C ASP A 59 -0.93 5.90 2.64
N GLU A 60 -0.01 5.53 3.52
CA GLU A 60 1.43 5.53 3.25
C GLU A 60 1.77 4.53 2.14
N ILE A 61 1.14 3.35 2.16
CA ILE A 61 1.28 2.34 1.11
C ILE A 61 0.76 2.89 -0.22
N GLN A 62 -0.40 3.55 -0.24
CA GLN A 62 -0.94 4.17 -1.45
C GLN A 62 -0.03 5.27 -1.99
N LYS A 63 0.49 6.15 -1.13
CA LYS A 63 1.42 7.22 -1.52
C LYS A 63 2.69 6.64 -2.15
N LEU A 64 3.26 5.60 -1.55
CA LEU A 64 4.47 4.95 -2.07
C LEU A 64 4.22 4.28 -3.43
N ALA A 65 3.10 3.59 -3.59
CA ALA A 65 2.77 2.95 -4.86
C ALA A 65 2.49 3.96 -5.98
N ARG A 66 1.88 5.12 -5.68
CA ARG A 66 1.75 6.21 -6.67
C ARG A 66 3.12 6.68 -7.16
N ARG A 67 4.11 6.81 -6.26
CA ARG A 67 5.49 7.15 -6.64
C ARG A 67 6.15 6.10 -7.55
N LEU A 68 5.75 4.84 -7.43
CA LEU A 68 6.21 3.73 -8.27
C LEU A 68 5.47 3.63 -9.62
N GLY A 69 4.50 4.51 -9.89
CA GLY A 69 3.69 4.49 -11.11
C GLY A 69 2.42 3.63 -11.02
N GLY A 70 2.04 3.19 -9.81
CA GLY A 70 0.79 2.48 -9.56
C GLY A 70 -0.42 3.38 -9.84
N ARG A 71 -1.36 2.88 -10.65
CA ARG A 71 -2.61 3.57 -11.02
C ARG A 71 -3.81 2.98 -10.30
N ALA A 72 -4.93 3.72 -10.27
CA ALA A 72 -6.19 3.31 -9.65
C ALA A 72 -6.60 1.85 -9.97
N LEU A 73 -6.36 1.42 -11.20
CA LEU A 73 -6.66 0.08 -11.73
C LEU A 73 -5.86 -1.06 -11.08
N HIS A 74 -4.65 -0.79 -10.57
CA HIS A 74 -3.84 -1.80 -9.89
C HIS A 74 -4.44 -2.22 -8.54
N TRP A 75 -5.44 -1.47 -8.07
CA TRP A 75 -6.06 -1.64 -6.76
C TRP A 75 -7.40 -2.35 -6.80
N THR A 76 -8.10 -2.30 -7.93
CA THR A 76 -9.45 -2.86 -8.10
C THR A 76 -9.46 -4.31 -8.55
N GLN A 77 -8.34 -4.83 -9.07
CA GLN A 77 -8.25 -6.20 -9.60
C GLN A 77 -7.93 -7.27 -8.56
N TRP A 78 -7.58 -6.93 -7.33
CA TRP A 78 -7.15 -7.89 -6.30
C TRP A 78 -8.31 -8.39 -5.42
N THR A 79 -9.49 -8.58 -6.00
CA THR A 79 -10.65 -9.22 -5.35
C THR A 79 -10.66 -10.74 -5.49
N GLU A 80 -9.70 -11.34 -6.21
CA GLU A 80 -9.59 -12.81 -6.31
C GLU A 80 -8.60 -13.34 -5.27
N PRO A 81 -8.99 -14.37 -4.48
CA PRO A 81 -8.08 -15.02 -3.54
C PRO A 81 -7.00 -15.79 -4.31
N LEU A 82 -5.77 -15.75 -3.79
CA LEU A 82 -4.67 -16.65 -4.19
C LEU A 82 -4.97 -18.10 -3.78
#